data_AF-A0A2E5ADL8-F1
#
_entry.id   AF-A0A2E5ADL8-F1
#
_cell.length_a   1.000
_cell.length_b   1.000
_cell.length_c   1.000
_cell.angle_alpha   90.00
_cell.angle_beta   90.00
_cell.angle_gamma   90.00
#
_symmetry.space_group_name_H-M   'P 1'
#
loop_
_entity.id
_entity.type
_entity.pdbx_description
1 polymer ?
#
loop_
_entity_poly.entity_id
_entity_poly.type
_entity_poly.pdbx_seq_one_letter_code
_entity_poly.pdbx_strand_id
1 'polypeptide(L)'
;MKDESRLLVRLARDCWTMSPSDPNLTGQRFGGERVMIRVILGVLGIALVLVCVRIGYVVTRASGTLSHPEYTDNAACSPVEVAPGTEDVTYDPVTELVFVSTAERRTGEMHPSNGIYVFAPETPDSVRLVSIDAPADFRPHGISLWRGADEDGEDIGRLFVISHPYSGHQVLIYDVGEDGALSHLETVSYEALRSPNDIVGVGPNRFYATNDVYFGDTPMGYLEAFLALPLGSISYYDGQEGRIVADGLAYANGINISADGSELYASAFIGRALHVFNRDAATGDLTRTARHPVPLGLDNIEIGTDGALYIAGNVNVFEFLAHQNDPEAHAPSQAVRVEPDSGDWTTVFADSGEAIDSTSVATRVGDQLLLGAVFDSHVLVCPYSAGP
;
A
#
# COMPACT_ATOMS: atom_id res chain seq x y z
N MET A 1 8.96 -4.33 -38.56
CA MET A 1 9.66 -3.08 -38.14
C MET A 1 10.54 -2.42 -39.21
N LYS A 2 10.46 -2.75 -40.52
CA LYS A 2 11.25 -2.04 -41.57
C LYS A 2 10.41 -1.30 -42.63
N ASP A 3 9.08 -1.43 -42.62
CA ASP A 3 8.22 -0.76 -43.62
C ASP A 3 7.44 0.45 -43.08
N GLU A 4 7.10 0.52 -41.78
CA GLU A 4 6.38 1.68 -41.22
C GLU A 4 7.27 2.92 -41.06
N SER A 5 8.57 2.73 -40.88
CA SER A 5 9.57 3.82 -40.80
C SER A 5 9.84 4.49 -42.15
N ARG A 6 9.50 3.86 -43.28
CA ARG A 6 9.63 4.46 -44.62
C ARG A 6 8.45 5.37 -44.99
N LEU A 7 7.28 5.15 -44.38
CA LEU A 7 6.08 5.97 -44.60
C LEU A 7 6.19 7.32 -43.86
N LEU A 8 6.64 7.30 -42.61
CA LEU A 8 6.87 8.49 -41.79
C LEU A 8 8.00 9.39 -42.34
N VAL A 9 9.06 8.78 -42.90
CA VAL A 9 10.16 9.54 -43.52
C VAL A 9 9.77 10.14 -44.88
N ARG A 10 8.83 9.51 -45.63
CA ARG A 10 8.28 10.13 -46.85
C ARG A 10 7.34 11.30 -46.54
N LEU A 11 6.46 11.16 -45.56
CA LEU A 11 5.55 12.23 -45.13
C LEU A 11 6.30 13.45 -44.58
N ALA A 12 7.41 13.24 -43.85
CA ALA A 12 8.25 14.32 -43.36
C ALA A 12 9.03 15.06 -44.48
N ARG A 13 9.35 14.38 -45.59
CA ARG A 13 10.09 14.97 -46.72
C ARG A 13 9.20 15.85 -47.59
N ASP A 14 7.92 15.48 -47.75
CA ASP A 14 6.97 16.23 -48.57
C ASP A 14 6.50 17.54 -47.89
N CYS A 15 6.64 17.65 -46.56
CA CYS A 15 6.35 18.89 -45.83
C CYS A 15 7.45 19.97 -45.94
N TRP A 16 8.65 19.66 -46.42
CA TRP A 16 9.81 20.58 -46.35
C TRP A 16 10.30 21.13 -47.70
N THR A 17 9.70 20.76 -48.83
CA THR A 17 10.17 21.20 -50.17
C THR A 17 9.20 22.12 -50.94
N MET A 18 8.31 22.85 -50.26
CA MET A 18 7.51 23.89 -50.92
C MET A 18 8.24 25.23 -50.94
N SER A 19 8.83 25.56 -52.10
CA SER A 19 9.39 26.87 -52.44
C SER A 19 8.26 27.92 -52.56
N PRO A 20 8.42 29.16 -52.03
CA PRO A 20 7.38 30.17 -52.08
C PRO A 20 7.52 31.06 -53.33
N SER A 21 6.94 30.64 -54.46
CA SER A 21 6.79 31.52 -55.63
C SER A 21 5.75 31.00 -56.62
N ASP A 22 4.47 30.98 -56.24
CA ASP A 22 3.36 30.83 -57.19
C ASP A 22 2.19 31.77 -56.80
N PRO A 23 1.83 32.79 -57.61
CA PRO A 23 0.81 33.77 -57.24
C PRO A 23 -0.65 33.29 -57.40
N ASN A 24 -0.90 32.03 -57.79
CA ASN A 24 -2.26 31.53 -58.08
C ASN A 24 -2.85 30.54 -57.05
N LEU A 25 -2.27 30.40 -55.86
CA LEU A 25 -2.77 29.50 -54.79
C LEU A 25 -3.48 30.26 -53.65
N THR A 26 -4.45 31.11 -53.95
CA THR A 26 -5.28 31.77 -52.92
C THR A 26 -6.55 30.98 -52.54
N GLY A 27 -6.75 29.77 -53.07
CA GLY A 27 -7.97 28.97 -52.83
C GLY A 27 -7.85 27.71 -51.97
N GLN A 28 -6.65 27.17 -51.72
CA GLN A 28 -6.50 25.82 -51.13
C GLN A 28 -5.92 25.75 -49.70
N ARG A 29 -5.40 26.85 -49.13
CA ARG A 29 -4.85 26.83 -47.76
C ARG A 29 -5.91 26.72 -46.65
N PHE A 30 -7.14 27.16 -46.89
CA PHE A 30 -8.22 27.16 -45.87
C PHE A 30 -8.91 25.80 -45.66
N GLY A 31 -8.72 24.84 -46.56
CA GLY A 31 -9.35 23.51 -46.46
C GLY A 31 -8.61 22.57 -45.49
N GLY A 32 -7.28 22.52 -45.58
CA GLY A 32 -6.44 21.66 -44.73
C GLY A 32 -6.43 22.09 -43.26
N GLU A 33 -6.46 23.39 -42.99
CA GLU A 33 -6.49 23.94 -41.63
C GLU A 33 -7.81 23.62 -40.91
N ARG A 34 -8.95 23.71 -41.62
CA ARG A 34 -10.26 23.31 -41.07
C ARG A 34 -10.38 21.80 -40.85
N VAL A 35 -9.76 20.98 -41.71
CA VAL A 35 -9.70 19.52 -41.52
C VAL A 35 -8.79 19.18 -40.33
N MET A 36 -7.62 19.81 -40.23
CA MET A 36 -6.69 19.64 -39.11
C MET A 36 -7.34 20.04 -37.78
N ILE A 37 -8.03 21.19 -37.73
CA ILE A 37 -8.76 21.64 -36.53
C ILE A 37 -9.86 20.62 -36.16
N ARG A 38 -10.63 20.11 -37.12
CA ARG A 38 -11.66 19.09 -36.86
C ARG A 38 -11.06 17.79 -36.33
N VAL A 39 -9.90 17.38 -36.85
CA VAL A 39 -9.17 16.20 -36.36
C VAL A 39 -8.69 16.43 -34.93
N ILE A 40 -8.06 17.58 -34.65
CA ILE A 40 -7.62 17.94 -33.29
C ILE A 40 -8.78 17.96 -32.31
N LEU A 41 -9.88 18.64 -32.65
CA LEU A 41 -11.08 18.69 -31.82
C LEU A 41 -11.70 17.30 -31.62
N GLY A 42 -11.68 16.46 -32.65
CA GLY A 42 -12.13 15.06 -32.55
C GLY A 42 -11.28 14.26 -31.58
N VAL A 43 -9.95 14.37 -31.66
CA VAL A 43 -9.00 13.72 -30.74
C VAL A 43 -9.20 14.21 -29.30
N LEU A 44 -9.31 15.52 -29.10
CA LEU A 44 -9.57 16.11 -27.78
C LEU A 44 -10.91 15.65 -27.22
N GLY A 45 -11.94 15.57 -28.06
CA GLY A 45 -13.26 15.05 -27.68
C GLY A 45 -13.18 13.59 -27.23
N ILE A 46 -12.48 12.73 -27.96
CA ILE A 46 -12.27 11.32 -27.58
C ILE A 46 -11.48 11.23 -26.27
N ALA A 47 -10.40 11.99 -26.12
CA ALA A 47 -9.61 12.02 -24.90
C ALA A 47 -10.45 12.43 -23.68
N LEU A 48 -11.28 13.46 -23.82
CA LEU A 48 -12.20 13.89 -22.76
C LEU A 48 -13.18 12.78 -22.38
N VAL A 49 -13.78 12.09 -23.37
CA VAL A 49 -14.69 10.96 -23.10
C VAL A 49 -13.97 9.85 -22.34
N LEU A 50 -12.74 9.48 -22.74
CA LEU A 50 -11.95 8.46 -22.04
C LEU A 50 -11.65 8.86 -20.59
N VAL A 51 -11.30 10.13 -20.34
CA VAL A 51 -11.10 10.65 -18.99
C VAL A 51 -12.39 10.60 -18.17
N CYS A 52 -13.53 11.00 -18.72
CA CYS A 52 -14.82 10.92 -18.02
C CYS A 52 -15.21 9.47 -17.70
N VAL A 53 -15.00 8.53 -18.63
CA VAL A 53 -15.23 7.09 -18.40
C VAL A 53 -14.31 6.58 -17.28
N ARG A 54 -13.03 6.99 -17.29
CA ARG A 54 -12.08 6.61 -16.24
C ARG A 54 -12.51 7.14 -14.87
N ILE A 55 -12.88 8.42 -14.77
CA ILE A 55 -13.38 9.02 -13.53
C ILE A 55 -14.63 8.28 -13.04
N GLY A 56 -15.60 8.03 -13.93
CA GLY A 56 -16.81 7.29 -13.59
C GLY A 56 -16.51 5.90 -13.04
N TYR A 57 -15.59 5.16 -13.67
CA TYR A 57 -15.13 3.87 -13.19
C TYR A 57 -14.48 3.94 -11.81
N VAL A 58 -13.54 4.88 -11.60
CA VAL A 58 -12.82 5.01 -10.32
C VAL A 58 -13.77 5.42 -9.21
N VAL A 59 -14.58 6.47 -9.41
CA VAL A 59 -15.54 6.97 -8.42
C VAL A 59 -16.55 5.89 -8.01
N THR A 60 -17.08 5.14 -8.98
CA THR A 60 -18.05 4.07 -8.68
C THR A 60 -17.41 3.01 -7.79
N ARG A 61 -16.19 2.56 -8.10
CA ARG A 61 -15.51 1.55 -7.26
C ARG A 61 -15.08 2.12 -5.90
N ALA A 62 -14.53 3.33 -5.86
CA ALA A 62 -14.07 3.98 -4.64
C ALA A 62 -15.22 4.26 -3.66
N SER A 63 -16.42 4.54 -4.18
CA SER A 63 -17.62 4.81 -3.36
C SER A 63 -18.16 3.63 -2.57
N GLY A 64 -17.69 2.41 -2.80
CA GLY A 64 -18.25 1.22 -2.15
C GLY A 64 -19.71 0.93 -2.51
N THR A 65 -20.33 1.66 -3.44
CA THR A 65 -21.76 1.47 -3.82
C THR A 65 -22.10 0.09 -4.37
N LEU A 66 -21.09 -0.72 -4.70
CA LEU A 66 -21.24 -2.11 -5.16
C LEU A 66 -20.82 -3.14 -4.09
N SER A 67 -20.51 -2.68 -2.87
CA SER A 67 -19.98 -3.48 -1.78
C SER A 67 -20.75 -3.15 -0.50
N HIS A 68 -21.57 -4.10 -0.07
CA HIS A 68 -22.35 -3.98 1.16
C HIS A 68 -22.02 -5.18 2.04
N PRO A 69 -20.96 -5.10 2.86
CA PRO A 69 -20.63 -6.21 3.74
C PRO A 69 -21.80 -6.43 4.71
N GLU A 70 -22.10 -7.70 4.98
CA GLU A 70 -22.91 -8.04 6.15
C GLU A 70 -22.03 -7.85 7.38
N TYR A 71 -22.46 -6.99 8.30
CA TYR A 71 -21.72 -6.73 9.53
C TYR A 71 -21.64 -7.98 10.41
N THR A 72 -20.47 -8.19 11.00
CA THR A 72 -20.21 -9.29 11.91
C THR A 72 -20.72 -8.97 13.31
N ASP A 73 -20.91 -10.00 14.16
CA ASP A 73 -21.20 -9.79 15.57
C ASP A 73 -19.90 -9.47 16.32
N ASN A 74 -19.70 -8.18 16.60
CA ASN A 74 -18.48 -7.65 17.21
C ASN A 74 -18.64 -7.43 18.73
N ALA A 75 -19.73 -7.90 19.36
CA ALA A 75 -20.04 -7.61 20.76
C ALA A 75 -19.00 -8.16 21.76
N ALA A 76 -18.25 -9.18 21.36
CA ALA A 76 -17.19 -9.78 22.17
C ALA A 76 -15.80 -9.19 21.88
N CYS A 77 -15.68 -8.23 20.95
CA CYS A 77 -14.43 -7.53 20.70
C CYS A 77 -14.13 -6.54 21.83
N SER A 78 -12.84 -6.35 22.13
CA SER A 78 -12.37 -5.42 23.15
C SER A 78 -11.25 -4.54 22.61
N PRO A 79 -11.32 -3.21 22.83
CA PRO A 79 -10.23 -2.32 22.45
C PRO A 79 -9.05 -2.44 23.41
N VAL A 80 -7.84 -2.38 22.85
CA VAL A 80 -6.58 -2.23 23.57
C VAL A 80 -6.03 -0.86 23.22
N GLU A 81 -6.12 0.10 24.14
CA GLU A 81 -5.63 1.47 23.92
C GLU A 81 -4.10 1.49 23.82
N VAL A 82 -3.56 2.07 22.74
CA VAL A 82 -2.13 2.14 22.47
C VAL A 82 -1.68 3.59 22.35
N ALA A 83 -1.89 4.18 21.19
CA ALA A 83 -1.59 5.56 20.83
C ALA A 83 -2.29 5.87 19.49
N PRO A 84 -2.57 7.14 19.16
CA PRO A 84 -3.24 7.50 17.92
C PRO A 84 -2.59 6.89 16.67
N GLY A 85 -3.42 6.28 15.82
CA GLY A 85 -3.09 5.73 14.52
C GLY A 85 -2.32 4.43 14.56
N THR A 86 -2.95 3.34 15.03
CA THR A 86 -2.49 1.94 15.07
C THR A 86 -2.42 1.27 13.69
N GLU A 87 -1.80 1.96 12.74
CA GLU A 87 -1.98 1.75 11.31
C GLU A 87 -1.46 0.40 10.80
N ASP A 88 -0.40 -0.14 11.41
CA ASP A 88 0.11 -1.45 11.08
C ASP A 88 0.46 -2.27 12.33
N VAL A 89 0.21 -3.58 12.28
CA VAL A 89 0.20 -4.49 13.42
C VAL A 89 0.70 -5.85 13.00
N THR A 90 1.75 -6.33 13.65
CA THR A 90 2.32 -7.66 13.37
C THR A 90 2.56 -8.44 14.66
N TYR A 91 2.37 -9.75 14.63
CA TYR A 91 2.55 -10.63 15.77
C TYR A 91 3.87 -11.40 15.68
N ASP A 92 4.63 -11.37 16.77
CA ASP A 92 5.85 -12.15 16.89
C ASP A 92 5.61 -13.43 17.72
N PRO A 93 5.64 -14.62 17.12
CA PRO A 93 5.48 -15.86 17.86
C PRO A 93 6.68 -16.20 18.77
N VAL A 94 7.83 -15.53 18.63
CA VAL A 94 9.01 -15.78 19.46
C VAL A 94 8.91 -15.05 20.80
N THR A 95 8.56 -13.76 20.78
CA THR A 95 8.35 -12.97 22.01
C THR A 95 6.92 -13.08 22.55
N GLU A 96 5.99 -13.62 21.76
CA GLU A 96 4.55 -13.65 22.04
C GLU A 96 3.94 -12.25 22.20
N LEU A 97 4.52 -11.27 21.50
CA LEU A 97 4.11 -9.87 21.53
C LEU A 97 3.55 -9.43 20.18
N VAL A 98 2.60 -8.51 20.25
CA VAL A 98 2.07 -7.77 19.11
C VAL A 98 2.83 -6.46 19.03
N PHE A 99 3.46 -6.19 17.90
CA PHE A 99 4.08 -4.91 17.57
C PHE A 99 3.07 -4.03 16.86
N VAL A 100 2.97 -2.77 17.26
CA VAL A 100 2.01 -1.81 16.73
C VAL A 100 2.76 -0.55 16.30
N SER A 101 2.63 -0.21 15.03
CA SER A 101 3.09 1.05 14.48
C SER A 101 2.07 2.15 14.78
N THR A 102 2.50 3.22 15.44
CA THR A 102 1.60 4.31 15.84
C THR A 102 2.10 5.67 15.36
N ALA A 103 1.21 6.43 14.73
CA ALA A 103 1.49 7.83 14.40
C ALA A 103 0.22 8.67 14.33
N GLU A 104 0.28 9.83 14.99
CA GLU A 104 -0.75 10.87 14.88
C GLU A 104 -0.62 11.58 13.52
N ARG A 105 -1.59 11.32 12.63
CA ARG A 105 -1.57 11.76 11.22
C ARG A 105 -2.50 12.93 10.92
N ARG A 106 -3.49 13.20 11.76
CA ARG A 106 -4.58 14.14 11.49
C ARG A 106 -4.13 15.59 11.63
N THR A 107 -3.30 15.88 12.62
CA THR A 107 -2.79 17.25 12.85
C THR A 107 -1.68 17.66 11.87
N GLY A 108 -0.95 16.67 11.32
CA GLY A 108 0.28 16.89 10.54
C GLY A 108 1.48 17.36 11.37
N GLU A 109 1.29 17.60 12.67
CA GLU A 109 2.35 17.97 13.60
C GLU A 109 3.04 16.71 14.15
N MET A 110 4.30 16.85 14.55
CA MET A 110 4.97 15.78 15.29
C MET A 110 4.30 15.57 16.64
N HIS A 111 3.98 14.31 16.95
CA HIS A 111 3.35 13.96 18.21
C HIS A 111 4.28 13.06 19.05
N PRO A 112 4.41 13.32 20.37
CA PRO A 112 5.33 12.58 21.23
C PRO A 112 4.95 11.11 21.46
N SER A 113 3.73 10.71 21.09
CA SER A 113 3.32 9.31 21.16
C SER A 113 3.68 8.51 19.92
N ASN A 114 4.17 9.14 18.83
CA ASN A 114 4.58 8.41 17.64
C ASN A 114 5.68 7.42 18.00
N GLY A 115 5.54 6.17 17.56
CA GLY A 115 6.45 5.12 18.01
C GLY A 115 5.97 3.72 17.68
N ILE A 116 6.83 2.76 17.97
CA ILE A 116 6.47 1.35 17.97
C ILE A 116 6.17 0.93 19.40
N TYR A 117 4.99 0.35 19.59
CA TYR A 117 4.52 -0.18 20.86
C TYR A 117 4.44 -1.70 20.79
N VAL A 118 4.45 -2.34 21.96
CA VAL A 118 4.11 -3.75 22.08
C VAL A 118 3.09 -3.99 23.16
N PHE A 119 2.31 -5.06 23.03
CA PHE A 119 1.52 -5.66 24.10
C PHE A 119 1.43 -7.18 23.92
N ALA A 120 1.18 -7.89 25.01
CA ALA A 120 0.85 -9.31 24.98
C ALA A 120 -0.67 -9.48 24.78
N PRO A 121 -1.14 -10.27 23.80
CA PRO A 121 -2.57 -10.48 23.55
C PRO A 121 -3.36 -10.97 24.77
N GLU A 122 -2.75 -11.84 25.57
CA GLU A 122 -3.33 -12.39 26.80
C GLU A 122 -3.30 -11.41 27.99
N THR A 123 -2.58 -10.30 27.86
CA THR A 123 -2.51 -9.24 28.88
C THR A 123 -2.57 -7.86 28.21
N PRO A 124 -3.76 -7.43 27.73
CA PRO A 124 -3.94 -6.16 27.04
C PRO A 124 -3.35 -4.92 27.73
N ASP A 125 -3.34 -4.88 29.06
CA ASP A 125 -2.80 -3.75 29.83
C ASP A 125 -1.25 -3.66 29.82
N SER A 126 -0.56 -4.56 29.11
CA SER A 126 0.92 -4.60 29.03
C SER A 126 1.52 -3.62 28.00
N VAL A 127 0.70 -2.76 27.39
CA VAL A 127 1.11 -1.80 26.36
C VAL A 127 2.31 -0.97 26.82
N ARG A 128 3.35 -0.93 25.99
CA ARG A 128 4.55 -0.12 26.24
C ARG A 128 5.25 0.29 24.95
N LEU A 129 5.82 1.49 24.94
CA LEU A 129 6.69 1.98 23.87
C LEU A 129 8.03 1.20 23.88
N VAL A 130 8.44 0.69 22.72
CA VAL A 130 9.70 -0.07 22.55
C VAL A 130 10.74 0.64 21.69
N SER A 131 10.33 1.61 20.87
CA SER A 131 11.23 2.43 20.05
C SER A 131 11.75 3.67 20.83
N ILE A 132 12.38 3.45 21.98
CA ILE A 132 12.77 4.53 22.92
C ILE A 132 13.89 5.43 22.33
N ASP A 133 14.72 4.87 21.46
CA ASP A 133 15.84 5.54 20.79
C ASP A 133 15.48 6.08 19.39
N ALA A 134 14.19 6.12 19.05
CA ALA A 134 13.74 6.62 17.76
C ALA A 134 14.11 8.10 17.54
N PRO A 135 14.35 8.52 16.28
CA PRO A 135 14.60 9.92 15.95
C PRO A 135 13.48 10.86 16.41
N ALA A 136 13.83 12.13 16.66
CA ALA A 136 12.86 13.12 17.16
C ALA A 136 11.70 13.41 16.20
N ASP A 137 11.87 13.19 14.89
CA ASP A 137 10.86 13.34 13.85
C ASP A 137 10.34 11.99 13.32
N PHE A 138 10.38 10.94 14.16
CA PHE A 138 9.90 9.60 13.83
C PHE A 138 8.38 9.58 13.60
N ARG A 139 8.00 9.15 12.40
CA ARG A 139 6.60 9.00 11.97
C ARG A 139 6.46 7.64 11.31
N PRO A 140 6.31 6.56 12.12
CA PRO A 140 6.29 5.21 11.60
C PRO A 140 5.01 4.95 10.78
N HIS A 141 5.11 4.02 9.83
CA HIS A 141 4.04 3.57 8.93
C HIS A 141 4.06 2.03 8.91
N GLY A 142 4.14 1.39 7.74
CA GLY A 142 4.27 -0.07 7.67
C GLY A 142 5.50 -0.61 8.37
N ILE A 143 5.34 -1.78 8.99
CA ILE A 143 6.35 -2.51 9.75
C ILE A 143 6.42 -3.96 9.31
N SER A 144 7.59 -4.56 9.44
CA SER A 144 7.73 -6.00 9.22
C SER A 144 8.73 -6.60 10.18
N LEU A 145 8.30 -7.68 10.80
CA LEU A 145 9.16 -8.53 11.61
C LEU A 145 9.80 -9.61 10.74
N TRP A 146 11.11 -9.73 10.84
CA TRP A 146 11.87 -10.84 10.30
C TRP A 146 12.57 -11.60 11.43
N ARG A 147 12.51 -12.93 11.38
CA ARG A 147 13.21 -13.85 12.28
C ARG A 147 14.11 -14.75 11.44
N GLY A 148 15.33 -14.99 11.90
CA GLY A 148 16.29 -15.88 11.23
C GLY A 148 17.58 -15.97 12.00
N ALA A 149 18.62 -16.49 11.36
CA ALA A 149 19.95 -16.56 11.96
C ALA A 149 20.88 -15.50 11.35
N ASP A 150 21.83 -15.01 12.14
CA ASP A 150 22.91 -14.14 11.67
C ASP A 150 24.04 -14.92 10.97
N GLU A 151 25.16 -14.24 10.67
CA GLU A 151 26.31 -14.87 10.00
C GLU A 151 27.02 -15.94 10.87
N ASP A 152 26.91 -15.83 12.20
CA ASP A 152 27.48 -16.76 13.17
C ASP A 152 26.51 -17.90 13.54
N GLY A 153 25.26 -17.84 13.05
CA GLY A 153 24.21 -18.82 13.27
C GLY A 153 23.40 -18.59 14.54
N GLU A 154 23.48 -17.40 15.14
CA GLU A 154 22.67 -17.00 16.29
C GLU A 154 21.28 -16.53 15.84
N ASP A 155 20.24 -16.98 16.55
CA ASP A 155 18.86 -16.57 16.26
C ASP A 155 18.68 -15.08 16.58
N ILE A 156 18.23 -14.31 15.59
CA ILE A 156 18.04 -12.88 15.68
C ILE A 156 16.66 -12.46 15.17
N GLY A 157 16.19 -11.32 15.66
CA GLY A 157 15.00 -10.63 15.15
C GLY A 157 15.35 -9.27 14.58
N ARG A 158 14.67 -8.89 13.50
CA ARG A 158 14.72 -7.56 12.92
C ARG A 158 13.32 -7.00 12.80
N LEU A 159 13.12 -5.76 13.24
CA LEU A 159 11.94 -5.00 12.89
C LEU A 159 12.33 -3.94 11.87
N PHE A 160 11.75 -4.02 10.68
CA PHE A 160 11.84 -3.01 9.65
C PHE A 160 10.68 -2.05 9.83
N VAL A 161 10.97 -0.74 9.81
CA VAL A 161 9.95 0.29 10.04
C VAL A 161 10.10 1.38 8.99
N ILE A 162 9.08 1.58 8.17
CA ILE A 162 9.00 2.78 7.33
C ILE A 162 8.77 3.99 8.24
N SER A 163 9.49 5.08 7.99
CA SER A 163 9.26 6.37 8.64
C SER A 163 9.26 7.51 7.63
N HIS A 164 8.43 8.51 7.89
CA HIS A 164 8.27 9.71 7.05
C HIS A 164 8.75 10.98 7.76
N PRO A 165 10.05 11.19 8.03
CA PRO A 165 10.55 12.47 8.56
C PRO A 165 10.24 13.63 7.60
N TYR A 166 10.41 14.88 8.04
CA TYR A 166 10.14 16.04 7.16
C TYR A 166 11.07 16.11 5.95
N SER A 167 12.22 15.42 6.00
CA SER A 167 13.23 15.37 4.95
C SER A 167 12.93 14.36 3.84
N GLY A 168 11.90 13.52 3.97
CA GLY A 168 11.54 12.51 2.97
C GLY A 168 11.15 11.19 3.62
N HIS A 169 11.70 10.09 3.10
CA HIS A 169 11.33 8.74 3.52
C HIS A 169 12.56 7.88 3.79
N GLN A 170 12.42 7.02 4.78
CA GLN A 170 13.49 6.14 5.23
C GLN A 170 12.91 4.86 5.84
N VAL A 171 13.73 3.83 5.89
CA VAL A 171 13.46 2.60 6.63
C VAL A 171 14.43 2.54 7.80
N LEU A 172 13.93 2.38 9.01
CA LEU A 172 14.73 2.09 10.18
C LEU A 172 14.71 0.58 10.41
N ILE A 173 15.88 0.01 10.64
CA ILE A 173 16.06 -1.39 10.97
C ILE A 173 16.46 -1.45 12.45
N TYR A 174 15.74 -2.27 13.22
CA TYR A 174 15.98 -2.46 14.64
C TYR A 174 16.34 -3.92 14.94
N ASP A 175 17.26 -4.13 15.88
CA ASP A 175 17.35 -5.39 16.63
C ASP A 175 16.13 -5.53 17.53
N VAL A 176 15.58 -6.75 17.61
CA VAL A 176 14.48 -7.09 18.52
C VAL A 176 15.02 -7.92 19.68
N GLY A 177 14.99 -7.34 20.89
CA GLY A 177 15.35 -8.03 22.13
C GLY A 177 14.32 -9.08 22.56
N GLU A 178 14.69 -9.95 23.51
CA GLU A 178 13.82 -11.02 24.04
C GLU A 178 12.53 -10.50 24.66
N ASP A 179 12.54 -9.29 25.21
CA ASP A 179 11.35 -8.65 25.77
C ASP A 179 10.57 -7.85 24.73
N GLY A 180 11.06 -7.73 23.49
CA GLY A 180 10.51 -6.88 22.43
C GLY A 180 11.08 -5.46 22.39
N ALA A 181 12.05 -5.11 23.24
CA ALA A 181 12.73 -3.82 23.15
C ALA A 181 13.45 -3.69 21.79
N LEU A 182 13.39 -2.50 21.21
CA LEU A 182 14.03 -2.20 19.93
C LEU A 182 15.33 -1.45 20.16
N SER A 183 16.38 -1.87 19.47
CA SER A 183 17.67 -1.15 19.41
C SER A 183 17.97 -0.79 17.96
N HIS A 184 18.12 0.50 17.67
CA HIS A 184 18.37 0.97 16.31
C HIS A 184 19.68 0.41 15.76
N LEU A 185 19.62 -0.16 14.56
CA LEU A 185 20.78 -0.69 13.84
C LEU A 185 21.18 0.21 12.68
N GLU A 186 20.24 0.50 11.80
CA GLU A 186 20.52 1.14 10.53
C GLU A 186 19.33 1.99 10.08
N THR A 187 19.62 3.08 9.37
CA THR A 187 18.63 3.88 8.65
C THR A 187 18.97 3.86 7.17
N VAL A 188 18.05 3.34 6.36
CA VAL A 188 18.22 3.14 4.93
C VAL A 188 17.32 4.11 4.16
N SER A 189 17.88 4.77 3.14
CA SER A 189 17.14 5.55 2.16
C SER A 189 17.83 5.45 0.79
N TYR A 190 17.05 5.38 -0.27
CA TYR A 190 17.54 5.21 -1.64
C TYR A 190 16.54 5.79 -2.65
N GLU A 191 16.99 6.11 -3.87
CA GLU A 191 16.18 6.83 -4.87
C GLU A 191 14.86 6.12 -5.24
N ALA A 192 14.88 4.78 -5.27
CA ALA A 192 13.69 3.97 -5.56
C ALA A 192 12.68 3.89 -4.38
N LEU A 193 13.03 4.35 -3.18
CA LEU A 193 12.13 4.46 -2.01
C LEU A 193 11.38 5.81 -2.05
N ARG A 194 10.51 5.96 -3.05
CA ARG A 194 9.92 7.25 -3.45
C ARG A 194 8.78 7.71 -2.57
N SER A 195 7.89 6.79 -2.20
CA SER A 195 6.67 7.07 -1.44
C SER A 195 6.25 5.78 -0.73
N PRO A 196 7.10 5.27 0.18
CA PRO A 196 6.92 3.94 0.73
C PRO A 196 5.65 3.85 1.58
N ASN A 197 4.93 2.74 1.53
CA ASN A 197 3.72 2.55 2.34
C ASN A 197 3.90 1.40 3.33
N ASP A 198 4.20 0.21 2.81
CA ASP A 198 4.46 -0.99 3.62
C ASP A 198 5.76 -1.70 3.19
N ILE A 199 6.27 -2.58 4.05
CA ILE A 199 7.59 -3.22 3.95
C ILE A 199 7.52 -4.71 4.33
N VAL A 200 8.36 -5.54 3.72
CA VAL A 200 8.58 -6.92 4.19
C VAL A 200 10.06 -7.27 4.23
N GLY A 201 10.54 -7.68 5.41
CA GLY A 201 11.90 -8.14 5.65
C GLY A 201 12.12 -9.55 5.09
N VAL A 202 13.21 -9.76 4.35
CA VAL A 202 13.56 -11.05 3.73
C VAL A 202 14.99 -11.50 4.04
N GLY A 203 15.56 -10.91 5.10
CA GLY A 203 16.91 -11.12 5.58
C GLY A 203 17.23 -10.12 6.69
N PRO A 204 18.42 -10.19 7.30
CA PRO A 204 18.78 -9.32 8.42
C PRO A 204 18.91 -7.82 8.05
N ASN A 205 19.08 -7.52 6.76
CA ASN A 205 19.19 -6.16 6.21
C ASN A 205 18.64 -6.04 4.78
N ARG A 206 17.70 -6.91 4.38
CA ARG A 206 17.13 -6.97 3.04
C ARG A 206 15.63 -6.91 3.11
N PHE A 207 15.00 -6.14 2.25
CA PHE A 207 13.56 -5.94 2.30
C PHE A 207 12.98 -5.52 0.95
N TYR A 208 11.68 -5.74 0.80
CA TYR A 208 10.86 -5.11 -0.23
C TYR A 208 10.02 -4.02 0.39
N ALA A 209 9.79 -2.93 -0.34
CA ALA A 209 8.87 -1.89 0.07
C ALA A 209 7.92 -1.54 -1.07
N THR A 210 6.64 -1.38 -0.78
CA THR A 210 5.68 -0.80 -1.73
C THR A 210 5.84 0.70 -1.78
N ASN A 211 5.69 1.29 -2.95
CA ASN A 211 5.58 2.71 -3.15
C ASN A 211 4.19 3.00 -3.71
N ASP A 212 3.37 3.73 -2.95
CA ASP A 212 1.95 3.93 -3.25
C ASP A 212 1.72 4.68 -4.56
N VAL A 213 2.44 5.78 -4.75
CA VAL A 213 2.41 6.61 -5.94
C VAL A 213 3.80 6.90 -6.50
N TYR A 214 3.89 7.08 -7.82
CA TYR A 214 5.14 7.44 -8.49
C TYR A 214 5.57 8.88 -8.16
N PHE A 215 4.61 9.81 -8.14
CA PHE A 215 4.89 11.24 -7.98
C PHE A 215 4.94 11.72 -6.52
N GLY A 216 4.84 10.82 -5.54
CA GLY A 216 4.89 11.14 -4.10
C GLY A 216 3.84 12.18 -3.66
N ASP A 217 4.14 12.90 -2.57
CA ASP A 217 3.31 13.98 -2.03
C ASP A 217 3.39 15.26 -2.89
N THR A 218 2.83 15.17 -4.10
CA THR A 218 2.74 16.28 -5.06
C THR A 218 1.34 16.34 -5.67
N PRO A 219 0.92 17.48 -6.25
CA PRO A 219 -0.35 17.56 -6.97
C PRO A 219 -0.52 16.50 -8.06
N MET A 220 0.59 16.05 -8.66
CA MET A 220 0.56 14.97 -9.64
C MET A 220 0.35 13.60 -8.99
N GLY A 221 0.89 13.35 -7.80
CA GLY A 221 0.62 12.15 -7.00
C GLY A 221 -0.84 12.06 -6.54
N TYR A 222 -1.42 13.18 -6.10
CA TYR A 222 -2.86 13.23 -5.80
C TYR A 222 -3.73 12.95 -7.04
N LEU A 223 -3.34 13.47 -8.21
CA LEU A 223 -4.03 13.18 -9.46
C LEU A 223 -3.86 11.70 -9.89
N GLU A 224 -2.67 11.14 -9.68
CA GLU A 224 -2.36 9.73 -9.90
C GLU A 224 -3.29 8.83 -9.08
N ALA A 225 -3.38 9.09 -7.77
CA ALA A 225 -4.29 8.39 -6.86
C ALA A 225 -5.76 8.57 -7.25
N PHE A 226 -6.20 9.82 -7.49
CA PHE A 226 -7.58 10.12 -7.87
C PHE A 226 -8.03 9.42 -9.16
N LEU A 227 -7.13 9.30 -10.15
CA LEU A 227 -7.39 8.58 -11.39
C LEU A 227 -7.06 7.08 -11.31
N ALA A 228 -6.64 6.59 -10.14
CA ALA A 228 -6.20 5.23 -9.89
C ALA A 228 -5.13 4.75 -10.88
N LEU A 229 -4.26 5.65 -11.36
CA LEU A 229 -3.27 5.29 -12.37
C LEU A 229 -2.31 4.24 -11.79
N PRO A 230 -1.99 3.17 -12.54
CA PRO A 230 -1.18 2.07 -12.03
C PRO A 230 0.31 2.42 -12.10
N LEU A 231 0.76 3.45 -11.38
CA LEU A 231 2.17 3.86 -11.35
C LEU A 231 2.86 3.56 -10.01
N GLY A 232 2.12 3.03 -9.03
CA GLY A 232 2.67 2.44 -7.82
C GLY A 232 3.56 1.23 -8.14
N SER A 233 4.51 0.96 -7.25
CA SER A 233 5.60 0.03 -7.51
C SER A 233 6.06 -0.71 -6.25
N ILE A 234 6.91 -1.72 -6.43
CA ILE A 234 7.62 -2.42 -5.36
C ILE A 234 9.11 -2.21 -5.60
N SER A 235 9.82 -1.71 -4.59
CA SER A 235 11.28 -1.64 -4.56
C SER A 235 11.86 -2.79 -3.74
N TYR A 236 13.07 -3.20 -4.08
CA TYR A 236 13.86 -4.17 -3.31
C TYR A 236 15.18 -3.52 -2.92
N TYR A 237 15.56 -3.66 -1.65
CA TYR A 237 16.86 -3.30 -1.09
C TYR A 237 17.63 -4.56 -0.76
N ASP A 238 18.83 -4.71 -1.34
CA ASP A 238 19.65 -5.91 -1.23
C ASP A 238 20.67 -5.91 -0.07
N GLY A 239 20.63 -4.86 0.75
CA GLY A 239 21.62 -4.58 1.80
C GLY A 239 22.69 -3.56 1.39
N GLN A 240 22.66 -3.09 0.14
CA GLN A 240 23.59 -2.07 -0.37
C GLN A 240 22.86 -1.03 -1.23
N GLU A 241 22.09 -1.48 -2.22
CA GLU A 241 21.39 -0.63 -3.18
C GLU A 241 19.91 -1.00 -3.29
N GLY A 242 19.10 -0.03 -3.69
CA GLY A 242 17.67 -0.19 -3.86
C GLY A 242 17.21 0.06 -5.29
N ARG A 243 16.30 -0.78 -5.80
CA ARG A 243 15.77 -0.66 -7.17
C ARG A 243 14.30 -1.07 -7.25
N ILE A 244 13.59 -0.60 -8.27
CA ILE A 244 12.24 -1.08 -8.58
C ILE A 244 12.31 -2.50 -9.15
N VAL A 245 11.49 -3.41 -8.62
CA VAL A 245 11.39 -4.83 -9.01
C VAL A 245 10.01 -5.20 -9.56
N ALA A 246 8.98 -4.39 -9.29
CA ALA A 246 7.66 -4.51 -9.90
C ALA A 246 6.99 -3.14 -10.00
N ASP A 247 6.10 -2.97 -10.97
CA ASP A 247 5.28 -1.77 -11.16
C ASP A 247 3.87 -2.15 -11.64
N GLY A 248 3.03 -1.14 -11.87
CA GLY A 248 1.68 -1.36 -12.39
C GLY A 248 0.63 -1.59 -11.31
N LEU A 249 0.88 -1.15 -10.07
CA LEU A 249 -0.07 -1.20 -8.97
C LEU A 249 -0.77 0.16 -8.85
N ALA A 250 -2.09 0.15 -8.69
CA ALA A 250 -2.87 1.37 -8.48
C ALA A 250 -2.98 1.62 -6.98
N TYR A 251 -2.10 2.47 -6.46
CA TYR A 251 -1.90 2.71 -5.02
C TYR A 251 -1.39 1.43 -4.32
N ALA A 252 -0.12 1.10 -4.54
CA ALA A 252 0.51 -0.05 -3.87
C ALA A 252 0.53 0.18 -2.35
N ASN A 253 0.16 -0.82 -1.57
CA ASN A 253 -0.03 -0.62 -0.13
C ASN A 253 0.60 -1.79 0.65
N GLY A 254 -0.13 -2.63 1.37
CA GLY A 254 0.38 -3.78 2.09
C GLY A 254 1.25 -4.73 1.27
N ILE A 255 2.28 -5.31 1.89
CA ILE A 255 3.19 -6.27 1.28
C ILE A 255 3.62 -7.35 2.27
N ASN A 256 3.56 -8.62 1.88
CA ASN A 256 4.02 -9.72 2.73
C ASN A 256 4.57 -10.89 1.89
N ILE A 257 5.17 -11.89 2.52
CA ILE A 257 5.89 -12.98 1.85
C ILE A 257 5.49 -14.33 2.41
N SER A 258 5.31 -15.34 1.54
CA SER A 258 5.02 -16.71 1.94
C SER A 258 6.05 -17.24 2.96
N ALA A 259 5.64 -18.18 3.80
CA ALA A 259 6.50 -18.75 4.84
C ALA A 259 7.79 -19.40 4.30
N ASP A 260 7.78 -19.87 3.06
CA ASP A 260 8.96 -20.43 2.37
C ASP A 260 9.78 -19.38 1.60
N GLY A 261 9.34 -18.12 1.59
CA GLY A 261 10.01 -16.99 0.95
C GLY A 261 9.97 -17.01 -0.59
N SER A 262 9.14 -17.87 -1.19
CA SER A 262 9.09 -18.06 -2.64
C SER A 262 8.05 -17.19 -3.35
N GLU A 263 7.03 -16.73 -2.64
CA GLU A 263 5.96 -15.88 -3.16
C GLU A 263 5.82 -14.60 -2.34
N LEU A 264 5.56 -13.50 -3.03
CA LEU A 264 5.32 -12.20 -2.43
C LEU A 264 3.93 -11.71 -2.83
N TYR A 265 3.23 -11.14 -1.87
CA TYR A 265 1.88 -10.63 -1.98
C TYR A 265 1.90 -9.11 -1.82
N ALA A 266 1.20 -8.39 -2.68
CA ALA A 266 1.05 -6.95 -2.54
C ALA A 266 -0.39 -6.52 -2.80
N SER A 267 -0.91 -5.65 -1.95
CA SER A 267 -2.23 -5.07 -2.13
C SER A 267 -2.13 -3.83 -3.03
N ALA A 268 -3.21 -3.58 -3.76
CA ALA A 268 -3.43 -2.33 -4.47
C ALA A 268 -4.73 -1.72 -3.96
N PHE A 269 -4.62 -0.70 -3.11
CA PHE A 269 -5.73 -0.08 -2.39
C PHE A 269 -6.82 0.43 -3.34
N ILE A 270 -6.50 1.43 -4.18
CA ILE A 270 -7.46 1.94 -5.17
C ILE A 270 -7.68 0.93 -6.31
N GLY A 271 -6.68 0.07 -6.55
CA GLY A 271 -6.76 -1.07 -7.46
C GLY A 271 -7.86 -2.07 -7.10
N ARG A 272 -8.20 -2.19 -5.80
CA ARG A 272 -9.07 -3.22 -5.21
C ARG A 272 -8.67 -4.62 -5.67
N ALA A 273 -7.38 -4.94 -5.51
CA ALA A 273 -6.83 -6.21 -5.95
C ALA A 273 -5.60 -6.64 -5.16
N LEU A 274 -5.50 -7.93 -4.92
CA LEU A 274 -4.30 -8.62 -4.46
C LEU A 274 -3.45 -8.98 -5.68
N HIS A 275 -2.15 -8.73 -5.61
CA HIS A 275 -1.17 -9.14 -6.60
C HIS A 275 -0.24 -10.19 -6.01
N VAL A 276 0.00 -11.28 -6.76
CA VAL A 276 0.88 -12.38 -6.36
C VAL A 276 2.09 -12.42 -7.28
N PHE A 277 3.27 -12.61 -6.71
CA PHE A 277 4.54 -12.62 -7.41
C PHE A 277 5.38 -13.82 -7.00
N ASN A 278 5.96 -14.51 -7.98
CA ASN A 278 7.08 -15.40 -7.71
C ASN A 278 8.33 -14.56 -7.44
N ARG A 279 9.08 -14.95 -6.41
CA ARG A 279 10.32 -14.31 -6.00
C ARG A 279 11.54 -15.13 -6.41
N ASP A 280 12.49 -14.49 -7.08
CA ASP A 280 13.85 -15.02 -7.19
C ASP A 280 14.64 -14.61 -5.93
N ALA A 281 14.91 -15.57 -5.05
CA ALA A 281 15.61 -15.29 -3.80
C ALA A 281 17.07 -14.85 -3.97
N ALA A 282 17.70 -15.17 -5.11
CA ALA A 282 19.09 -14.83 -5.38
C ALA A 282 19.23 -13.38 -5.89
N THR A 283 18.31 -12.93 -6.74
CA THR A 283 18.36 -11.57 -7.33
C THR A 283 17.43 -10.58 -6.66
N GLY A 284 16.41 -11.07 -5.98
CA GLY A 284 15.29 -10.30 -5.46
C GLY A 284 14.24 -9.94 -6.52
N ASP A 285 14.35 -10.42 -7.76
CA ASP A 285 13.38 -10.10 -8.81
C ASP A 285 12.00 -10.71 -8.54
N LEU A 286 10.97 -9.99 -9.00
CA LEU A 286 9.57 -10.40 -8.87
C LEU A 286 8.96 -10.66 -10.24
N THR A 287 8.25 -11.77 -10.39
CA THR A 287 7.44 -12.08 -11.57
C THR A 287 5.99 -12.21 -11.16
N ARG A 288 5.14 -11.27 -11.59
CA ARG A 288 3.70 -11.32 -11.28
C ARG A 288 3.05 -12.56 -11.88
N THR A 289 2.49 -13.41 -11.05
CA THR A 289 1.81 -14.65 -11.42
C THR A 289 0.30 -14.51 -11.43
N ALA A 290 -0.26 -13.70 -10.52
CA ALA A 290 -1.70 -13.51 -10.44
C ALA A 290 -2.11 -12.09 -10.02
N ARG A 291 -3.40 -11.81 -10.25
CA ARG A 291 -4.11 -10.61 -9.78
C ARG A 291 -5.53 -10.99 -9.43
N HIS A 292 -5.87 -10.97 -8.15
CA HIS A 292 -7.18 -11.34 -7.63
C HIS A 292 -7.96 -10.08 -7.24
N PRO A 293 -9.05 -9.73 -7.93
CA PRO A 293 -9.92 -8.65 -7.50
C PRO A 293 -10.60 -9.01 -6.18
N VAL A 294 -10.57 -8.08 -5.22
CA VAL A 294 -11.28 -8.20 -3.94
C VAL A 294 -12.18 -6.98 -3.82
N PRO A 295 -13.44 -7.08 -3.34
CA PRO A 295 -14.37 -5.95 -3.32
C PRO A 295 -14.10 -5.01 -2.14
N LEU A 296 -12.84 -4.67 -1.92
CA LEU A 296 -12.29 -3.90 -0.80
C LEU A 296 -11.11 -3.08 -1.30
N GLY A 297 -10.94 -1.85 -0.83
CA GLY A 297 -9.66 -1.15 -0.95
C GLY A 297 -8.68 -1.77 0.03
N LEU A 298 -7.95 -2.78 -0.44
CA LEU A 298 -7.04 -3.59 0.37
C LEU A 298 -5.87 -2.75 0.89
N ASP A 299 -5.62 -2.83 2.18
CA ASP A 299 -4.59 -2.07 2.90
C ASP A 299 -3.45 -3.05 3.30
N ASN A 300 -3.02 -3.12 4.56
CA ASN A 300 -1.91 -3.96 5.02
C ASN A 300 -2.24 -5.47 4.99
N ILE A 301 -1.21 -6.31 4.76
CA ILE A 301 -1.33 -7.76 4.60
C ILE A 301 -0.58 -8.48 5.71
N GLU A 302 -1.27 -9.33 6.45
CA GLU A 302 -0.69 -10.25 7.42
C GLU A 302 -0.94 -11.71 7.01
N ILE A 303 -0.07 -12.63 7.42
CA ILE A 303 -0.15 -14.05 7.03
C ILE A 303 -0.57 -14.88 8.24
N GLY A 304 -1.68 -15.58 8.09
CA GLY A 304 -2.14 -16.53 9.10
C GLY A 304 -1.26 -17.78 9.15
N THR A 305 -1.32 -18.49 10.27
CA THR A 305 -0.65 -19.80 10.44
C THR A 305 -1.19 -20.89 9.51
N ASP A 306 -2.35 -20.65 8.88
CA ASP A 306 -2.96 -21.47 7.84
C ASP A 306 -2.45 -21.15 6.43
N GLY A 307 -1.57 -20.15 6.28
CA GLY A 307 -1.02 -19.69 5.00
C GLY A 307 -1.94 -18.73 4.23
N ALA A 308 -3.14 -18.46 4.74
CA ALA A 308 -4.04 -17.49 4.14
C ALA A 308 -3.64 -16.05 4.52
N LEU A 309 -4.03 -15.11 3.68
CA LEU A 309 -3.76 -13.69 3.88
C LEU A 309 -4.92 -13.06 4.65
N TYR A 310 -4.61 -12.33 5.71
CA TYR A 310 -5.55 -11.51 6.45
C TYR A 310 -5.30 -10.06 6.04
N ILE A 311 -6.32 -9.46 5.42
CA ILE A 311 -6.18 -8.14 4.78
C ILE A 311 -7.37 -7.28 5.22
N ALA A 312 -7.06 -6.18 5.87
CA ALA A 312 -8.02 -5.14 6.22
C ALA A 312 -8.13 -4.11 5.09
N GLY A 313 -9.12 -3.23 5.20
CA GLY A 313 -9.15 -2.04 4.37
C GLY A 313 -10.52 -1.40 4.25
N ASN A 314 -10.70 -0.68 3.15
CA ASN A 314 -11.78 0.29 3.00
C ASN A 314 -12.84 -0.12 1.98
N VAL A 315 -14.08 -0.26 2.44
CA VAL A 315 -15.22 -0.50 1.55
C VAL A 315 -15.52 0.75 0.73
N ASN A 316 -15.56 1.90 1.42
CA ASN A 316 -15.86 3.22 0.89
C ASN A 316 -14.73 4.22 1.18
N VAL A 317 -13.95 4.53 0.15
CA VAL A 317 -12.80 5.44 0.25
C VAL A 317 -13.24 6.88 0.56
N PHE A 318 -14.46 7.29 0.17
CA PHE A 318 -14.93 8.65 0.47
C PHE A 318 -15.32 8.83 1.94
N GLU A 319 -15.85 7.78 2.58
CA GLU A 319 -16.10 7.78 4.03
C GLU A 319 -14.78 7.76 4.80
N PHE A 320 -13.78 6.98 4.36
CA PHE A 320 -12.41 7.08 4.89
C PHE A 320 -11.85 8.50 4.80
N LEU A 321 -11.97 9.16 3.64
CA LEU A 321 -11.50 10.54 3.47
C LEU A 321 -12.29 11.53 4.35
N ALA A 322 -13.57 11.29 4.60
CA ALA A 322 -14.35 12.08 5.55
C ALA A 322 -13.82 11.87 6.98
N HIS A 323 -13.62 10.61 7.38
CA HIS A 323 -13.06 10.22 8.67
C HIS A 323 -11.66 10.79 8.90
N GLN A 324 -10.78 10.81 7.89
CA GLN A 324 -9.47 11.43 7.96
C GLN A 324 -9.55 12.92 8.34
N ASN A 325 -10.58 13.64 7.88
CA ASN A 325 -10.74 15.06 8.15
C ASN A 325 -11.48 15.35 9.46
N ASP A 326 -12.41 14.48 9.85
CA ASP A 326 -13.27 14.65 11.02
C ASP A 326 -13.37 13.32 11.81
N PRO A 327 -12.87 13.22 13.05
CA PRO A 327 -12.90 11.99 13.81
C PRO A 327 -14.33 11.54 14.16
N GLU A 328 -15.31 12.44 14.12
CA GLU A 328 -16.72 12.10 14.35
C GLU A 328 -17.42 11.55 13.10
N ALA A 329 -16.76 11.61 11.93
CA ALA A 329 -17.26 11.02 10.71
C ALA A 329 -16.81 9.55 10.63
N HIS A 330 -17.66 8.62 11.10
CA HIS A 330 -17.34 7.21 11.07
C HIS A 330 -17.20 6.64 9.64
N ALA A 331 -16.28 5.69 9.46
CA ALA A 331 -15.99 5.00 8.23
C ALA A 331 -16.10 3.47 8.42
N PRO A 332 -16.89 2.77 7.59
CA PRO A 332 -17.03 1.32 7.67
C PRO A 332 -15.70 0.58 7.52
N SER A 333 -15.54 -0.44 8.35
CA SER A 333 -14.36 -1.30 8.42
C SER A 333 -14.67 -2.68 7.86
N GLN A 334 -13.72 -3.27 7.14
CA GLN A 334 -13.81 -4.67 6.71
C GLN A 334 -12.43 -5.33 6.70
N ALA A 335 -12.36 -6.57 7.17
CA ALA A 335 -11.22 -7.44 6.96
C ALA A 335 -11.66 -8.75 6.29
N VAL A 336 -10.78 -9.27 5.44
CA VAL A 336 -10.98 -10.49 4.67
C VAL A 336 -9.85 -11.48 4.91
N ARG A 337 -10.19 -12.77 4.87
CA ARG A 337 -9.23 -13.86 4.70
C ARG A 337 -9.21 -14.24 3.22
N VAL A 338 -8.04 -14.26 2.60
CA VAL A 338 -7.85 -14.54 1.17
C VAL A 338 -6.92 -15.73 1.00
N GLU A 339 -7.34 -16.71 0.18
CA GLU A 339 -6.47 -17.79 -0.28
C GLU A 339 -5.58 -17.27 -1.42
N PRO A 340 -4.25 -17.22 -1.28
CA PRO A 340 -3.39 -16.56 -2.26
C PRO A 340 -3.42 -17.23 -3.64
N ASP A 341 -3.55 -18.57 -3.70
CA ASP A 341 -3.53 -19.34 -4.95
C ASP A 341 -4.79 -19.11 -5.81
N SER A 342 -5.98 -19.18 -5.21
CA SER A 342 -7.24 -19.05 -5.93
C SER A 342 -7.75 -17.61 -5.96
N GLY A 343 -7.37 -16.81 -4.97
CA GLY A 343 -7.97 -15.51 -4.68
C GLY A 343 -9.37 -15.59 -4.10
N ASP A 344 -9.82 -16.78 -3.68
CA ASP A 344 -11.06 -16.92 -2.94
C ASP A 344 -10.93 -16.20 -1.61
N TRP A 345 -11.98 -15.49 -1.21
CA TRP A 345 -11.95 -14.69 0.00
C TRP A 345 -13.25 -14.78 0.78
N THR A 346 -13.15 -14.57 2.08
CA THR A 346 -14.27 -14.50 3.02
C THR A 346 -14.12 -13.31 3.94
N THR A 347 -15.21 -12.65 4.28
CA THR A 347 -15.21 -11.63 5.34
C THR A 347 -14.95 -12.29 6.68
N VAL A 348 -13.97 -11.77 7.44
CA VAL A 348 -13.67 -12.21 8.82
C VAL A 348 -14.04 -11.15 9.86
N PHE A 349 -14.18 -9.90 9.43
CA PHE A 349 -14.66 -8.79 10.24
C PHE A 349 -15.35 -7.77 9.34
N ALA A 350 -16.48 -7.23 9.79
CA ALA A 350 -17.11 -6.08 9.16
C ALA A 350 -17.89 -5.27 10.20
N ASP A 351 -17.71 -3.95 10.18
CA ASP A 351 -18.31 -3.04 11.15
C ASP A 351 -18.67 -1.71 10.48
N SER A 352 -19.63 -0.98 11.06
CA SER A 352 -20.02 0.35 10.56
C SER A 352 -19.02 1.47 10.87
N GLY A 353 -17.97 1.19 11.66
CA GLY A 353 -17.09 2.18 12.27
C GLY A 353 -17.41 2.43 13.76
N GLU A 354 -18.35 1.67 14.34
CA GLU A 354 -18.70 1.78 15.76
C GLU A 354 -17.63 1.15 16.65
N ALA A 355 -17.03 0.04 16.22
CA ALA A 355 -15.99 -0.67 16.98
C ALA A 355 -14.56 -0.21 16.62
N ILE A 356 -14.33 0.09 15.34
CA ILE A 356 -13.06 0.61 14.81
C ILE A 356 -13.32 1.24 13.44
N ASP A 357 -12.80 2.44 13.21
CA ASP A 357 -12.98 3.19 11.97
C ASP A 357 -11.91 2.84 10.94
N SER A 358 -12.33 2.51 9.71
CA SER A 358 -11.43 2.24 8.57
C SER A 358 -10.18 1.41 8.94
N THR A 359 -10.40 0.18 9.41
CA THR A 359 -9.28 -0.73 9.74
C THR A 359 -8.31 -0.89 8.56
N SER A 360 -7.02 -0.78 8.83
CA SER A 360 -5.92 -0.84 7.86
C SER A 360 -5.11 -2.12 7.93
N VAL A 361 -5.15 -2.83 9.07
CA VAL A 361 -4.47 -4.11 9.24
C VAL A 361 -5.34 -5.10 10.00
N ALA A 362 -5.26 -6.38 9.65
CA ALA A 362 -5.87 -7.46 10.39
C ALA A 362 -4.88 -8.62 10.53
N THR A 363 -4.50 -8.99 11.75
CA THR A 363 -3.59 -10.12 12.01
C THR A 363 -4.29 -11.16 12.88
N ARG A 364 -3.97 -12.44 12.67
CA ARG A 364 -4.52 -13.55 13.45
C ARG A 364 -3.51 -14.05 14.47
N VAL A 365 -3.93 -14.07 15.73
CA VAL A 365 -3.15 -14.64 16.84
C VAL A 365 -3.96 -15.73 17.52
N GLY A 366 -3.64 -16.99 17.23
CA GLY A 366 -4.41 -18.13 17.73
C GLY A 366 -5.89 -18.05 17.33
N ASP A 367 -6.76 -17.93 18.32
CA ASP A 367 -8.22 -17.79 18.19
C ASP A 367 -8.67 -16.32 18.36
N GLN A 368 -7.79 -15.36 18.08
CA GLN A 368 -8.07 -13.93 18.08
C GLN A 368 -7.76 -13.31 16.71
N LEU A 369 -8.56 -12.32 16.33
CA LEU A 369 -8.31 -11.41 15.23
C LEU A 369 -8.04 -10.02 15.81
N LEU A 370 -6.89 -9.46 15.46
CA LEU A 370 -6.45 -8.15 15.91
C LEU A 370 -6.54 -7.17 14.75
N LEU A 371 -7.19 -6.03 14.95
CA LEU A 371 -7.45 -5.03 13.92
C LEU A 371 -6.86 -3.69 14.35
N GLY A 372 -6.00 -3.12 13.50
CA GLY A 372 -5.47 -1.77 13.64
C GLY A 372 -6.13 -0.81 12.65
N ALA A 373 -5.92 0.49 12.83
CA ALA A 373 -6.50 1.52 11.96
C ALA A 373 -5.57 2.73 11.80
N VAL A 374 -5.74 3.45 10.69
CA VAL A 374 -4.89 4.60 10.33
C VAL A 374 -4.92 5.73 11.37
N PHE A 375 -6.07 5.92 12.04
CA PHE A 375 -6.31 7.06 12.93
C PHE A 375 -6.72 6.68 14.36
N ASP A 376 -7.40 5.55 14.57
CA ASP A 376 -7.86 5.16 15.91
C ASP A 376 -6.68 4.88 16.85
N SER A 377 -6.90 5.10 18.15
CA SER A 377 -5.86 4.95 19.18
C SER A 377 -5.71 3.53 19.72
N HIS A 378 -6.61 2.63 19.35
CA HIS A 378 -6.65 1.26 19.85
C HIS A 378 -6.40 0.23 18.77
N VAL A 379 -5.97 -0.96 19.21
CA VAL A 379 -6.10 -2.20 18.43
C VAL A 379 -7.35 -2.91 18.93
N LEU A 380 -8.27 -3.27 18.03
CA LEU A 380 -9.46 -4.02 18.38
C LEU A 380 -9.13 -5.52 18.38
N VAL A 381 -9.36 -6.20 19.51
CA VAL A 381 -9.12 -7.63 19.67
C VAL A 381 -10.46 -8.36 19.69
N CYS A 382 -10.69 -9.22 18.70
CA CYS A 382 -11.93 -9.95 18.53
C CYS A 382 -11.70 -11.46 18.67
N PRO A 383 -12.62 -12.22 19.27
CA PRO A 383 -12.61 -13.67 19.14
C PRO A 383 -12.72 -14.08 17.67
N TYR A 384 -11.90 -15.05 17.25
CA TYR A 384 -11.87 -15.56 15.90
C TYR A 384 -11.87 -17.08 15.92
N SER A 385 -13.01 -17.67 15.58
CA SER A 385 -13.06 -19.06 15.14
C SER A 385 -12.97 -19.05 13.62
N ALA A 386 -11.96 -19.72 13.05
CA ALA A 386 -12.03 -20.06 11.64
C ALA A 386 -13.37 -20.76 11.40
N GLY A 387 -14.18 -20.22 10.49
CA GLY A 387 -15.41 -20.90 10.07
C GLY A 387 -15.10 -22.33 9.63
N PRO A 388 -16.10 -23.23 9.65
CA PRO A 388 -15.92 -24.63 9.27
C PRO A 388 -15.33 -24.82 7.87
#